data_AF-A0AB34TLY7-F1
#
_entry.id   AF-A0AB34TLY7-F1
#
_cell.length_a   1.000
_cell.length_b   1.000
_cell.length_c   1.000
_cell.angle_alpha   90.00
_cell.angle_beta   90.00
_cell.angle_gamma   90.00
#
_symmetry.space_group_name_H-M   'P 1'
#
loop_
_entity.id
_entity.type
_entity.pdbx_description
1 polymer ?
#
loop_
_entity_poly.entity_id
_entity_poly.type
_entity_poly.pdbx_seq_one_letter_code
_entity_poly.pdbx_strand_id
1 'polypeptide(L)'
;MDAGQLPSTHSVLSIAEINSAAYRALDTVARALLLELRALDRPFEIPVITISVREAMLRLGVSQRPVERAFKSLLEHGWIHEARAGQGRRRLFMLQRPAIAPHGC
;
A
#
# COMPACT_ATOMS: atom_id res chain seq x y z
N MET A 1 -36.15 3.24 7.38
CA MET A 1 -35.21 2.21 6.90
C MET A 1 -33.87 2.88 6.81
N ASP A 2 -33.06 2.74 7.84
CA ASP A 2 -31.75 3.37 7.94
C ASP A 2 -30.80 2.61 7.00
N ALA A 3 -30.33 3.27 5.94
CA ALA A 3 -29.36 2.69 5.05
C ALA A 3 -28.05 2.60 5.83
N GLY A 4 -27.75 1.41 6.36
CA GLY A 4 -26.51 1.17 7.09
C GLY A 4 -25.32 1.67 6.30
N GLN A 5 -24.72 2.77 6.78
CA GLN A 5 -23.48 3.32 6.26
C GLN A 5 -22.44 2.19 6.33
N LEU A 6 -22.14 1.56 5.20
CA LEU A 6 -21.00 0.67 5.11
C LEU A 6 -19.78 1.48 5.56
N PRO A 7 -18.90 0.96 6.44
CA PRO A 7 -17.71 1.68 6.82
C PRO A 7 -16.88 1.90 5.55
N SER A 8 -16.92 3.12 5.02
CA SER A 8 -16.12 3.51 3.87
C SER A 8 -14.67 3.56 4.35
N THR A 9 -13.92 2.47 4.15
CA THR A 9 -12.48 2.45 4.39
C THR A 9 -11.83 3.33 3.33
N HIS A 10 -11.70 4.62 3.64
CA HIS A 10 -11.00 5.57 2.79
C HIS A 10 -9.50 5.48 3.05
N SER A 11 -8.73 5.21 2.00
CA SER A 11 -7.27 5.35 2.03
C SER A 11 -6.88 6.74 1.59
N VAL A 12 -6.10 7.42 2.43
CA VAL A 12 -5.63 8.77 2.14
C VAL A 12 -4.11 8.82 2.03
N LEU A 13 -3.63 9.61 1.07
CA LEU A 13 -2.26 10.10 1.01
C LEU A 13 -2.29 11.58 1.42
N SER A 14 -1.38 11.98 2.30
CA SER A 14 -1.19 13.38 2.65
C SER A 14 -0.64 14.16 1.45
N ILE A 15 -0.83 15.50 1.48
CA ILE A 15 -0.25 16.40 0.47
C ILE A 15 1.28 16.29 0.42
N ALA A 16 1.93 16.10 1.58
CA ALA A 16 3.38 15.92 1.66
C ALA A 16 3.83 14.64 0.94
N GLU A 17 3.09 13.54 1.10
CA GLU A 17 3.37 12.28 0.42
C GLU A 17 3.22 12.40 -1.09
N ILE A 18 2.12 13.00 -1.56
CA ILE A 18 1.88 13.22 -3.00
C ILE A 18 2.99 14.08 -3.62
N ASN A 19 3.51 15.05 -2.88
CA ASN A 19 4.58 15.93 -3.35
C ASN A 19 5.99 15.35 -3.17
N SER A 20 6.16 14.23 -2.47
CA SER A 20 7.46 13.61 -2.26
C SER A 20 8.06 13.08 -3.57
N ALA A 21 9.40 13.16 -3.68
CA ALA A 21 10.12 12.57 -4.81
C ALA A 21 9.86 11.06 -4.93
N ALA A 22 9.76 10.37 -3.79
CA ALA A 22 9.45 8.95 -3.71
C ALA A 22 8.08 8.59 -4.31
N TYR A 23 7.05 9.42 -4.15
CA TYR A 23 5.74 9.21 -4.78
C TYR A 23 5.77 9.57 -6.26
N ARG A 24 6.41 10.69 -6.61
CA ARG A 24 6.47 11.17 -8.00
C ARG A 24 7.24 10.22 -8.92
N ALA A 25 8.19 9.45 -8.39
CA ALA A 25 8.92 8.42 -9.13
C ALA A 25 8.09 7.16 -9.44
N LEU A 26 6.95 6.95 -8.76
CA LEU A 26 6.08 5.79 -9.00
C LEU A 26 5.31 5.94 -10.32
N ASP A 27 5.22 4.83 -11.06
CA ASP A 27 4.31 4.71 -12.20
C ASP A 27 2.84 4.54 -11.74
N THR A 28 1.91 4.59 -12.70
CA THR A 28 0.48 4.51 -12.42
C THR A 28 0.08 3.22 -11.68
N VAL A 29 0.72 2.09 -12.00
CA VAL A 29 0.40 0.79 -11.39
C VAL A 29 0.93 0.74 -9.96
N ALA A 30 2.13 1.26 -9.70
CA ALA A 30 2.71 1.37 -8.37
C ALA A 30 1.90 2.31 -7.46
N ARG A 31 1.40 3.43 -7.99
CA ARG A 31 0.50 4.33 -7.23
C ARG A 31 -0.82 3.66 -6.87
N ALA A 32 -1.44 2.95 -7.82
CA ALA A 32 -2.67 2.21 -7.57
C ALA A 32 -2.45 1.09 -6.53
N LEU A 33 -1.35 0.34 -6.66
CA LEU A 33 -0.98 -0.69 -5.71
C LEU A 33 -0.77 -0.12 -4.30
N LEU A 34 -0.11 1.03 -4.15
CA LEU A 34 0.08 1.70 -2.86
C LEU A 34 -1.26 2.01 -2.17
N LEU A 35 -2.25 2.50 -2.94
CA LEU A 35 -3.59 2.79 -2.40
C LEU A 35 -4.33 1.52 -1.99
N GLU A 36 -4.25 0.45 -2.79
CA GLU A 36 -4.80 -0.86 -2.42
C GLU A 36 -4.18 -1.41 -1.13
N LEU A 37 -2.85 -1.28 -0.98
CA LEU A 37 -2.18 -1.66 0.25
C LEU A 37 -2.67 -0.81 1.42
N ARG A 38 -2.81 0.51 1.30
CA ARG A 38 -3.36 1.35 2.38
C ARG A 38 -4.79 0.97 2.76
N ALA A 39 -5.59 0.50 1.81
CA ALA A 39 -6.97 0.09 2.09
C ALA A 39 -7.03 -1.21 2.89
N LEU A 40 -5.97 -2.01 2.84
CA LEU A 40 -5.81 -3.23 3.61
C LEU A 40 -5.18 -2.98 5.00
N ASP A 41 -4.52 -1.84 5.21
CA ASP A 41 -3.94 -1.48 6.50
C ASP A 41 -5.06 -1.23 7.52
N ARG A 42 -4.97 -1.87 8.67
CA ARG A 42 -5.88 -1.62 9.79
C ARG A 42 -5.19 -0.67 10.77
N PRO A 43 -5.82 0.47 11.14
CA PRO A 43 -5.14 1.54 11.89
C PRO A 43 -4.62 1.10 13.27
N PHE A 44 -5.25 0.10 13.89
CA PHE A 44 -4.96 -0.37 15.25
C PHE A 44 -4.13 -1.67 15.31
N GLU A 45 -3.71 -2.20 14.18
CA GLU A 45 -2.86 -3.40 14.10
C GLU A 45 -1.45 -3.02 13.66
N ILE A 46 -0.48 -3.91 13.87
CA ILE A 46 0.86 -3.79 13.29
C ILE A 46 0.66 -3.64 11.76
N PRO A 47 1.33 -2.69 11.07
CA PRO A 47 1.06 -2.37 9.65
C PRO A 47 1.63 -3.43 8.70
N VAL A 48 1.37 -4.70 9.00
CA VAL A 48 1.79 -5.88 8.28
C VAL A 48 0.64 -6.29 7.37
N ILE A 49 0.88 -6.17 6.07
CA ILE A 49 -0.07 -6.55 5.03
C ILE A 49 0.48 -7.77 4.32
N THR A 50 -0.37 -8.77 4.16
CA THR A 50 -0.06 -9.96 3.36
C THR A 50 -0.90 -9.93 2.10
N ILE A 51 -0.26 -9.77 0.94
CA ILE A 51 -0.91 -9.86 -0.36
C ILE A 51 -0.03 -10.66 -1.32
N SER A 52 -0.66 -11.53 -2.12
CA SER A 52 0.04 -12.26 -3.18
C SER A 52 0.03 -11.46 -4.49
N VAL A 53 0.97 -11.74 -5.39
CA VAL A 53 0.97 -11.13 -6.73
C VAL A 53 -0.35 -11.40 -7.46
N ARG A 54 -0.91 -12.62 -7.32
CA ARG A 54 -2.20 -12.98 -7.92
C ARG A 54 -3.36 -12.13 -7.38
N GLU A 55 -3.40 -11.90 -6.08
CA GLU A 55 -4.43 -11.06 -5.46
C GLU A 55 -4.30 -9.60 -5.92
N ALA A 56 -3.07 -9.08 -5.99
CA ALA A 56 -2.82 -7.74 -6.52
C ALA A 56 -3.20 -7.62 -8.01
N MET A 57 -2.98 -8.65 -8.83
CA MET A 57 -3.46 -8.68 -10.22
C MET A 57 -4.99 -8.58 -10.30
N LEU A 58 -5.72 -9.32 -9.46
CA LEU A 58 -7.18 -9.30 -9.43
C LEU A 58 -7.72 -7.93 -9.02
N ARG A 59 -7.09 -7.28 -8.03
CA ARG A 59 -7.48 -5.94 -7.56
C ARG A 59 -7.22 -4.85 -8.59
N LEU A 60 -6.06 -4.91 -9.24
CA LEU A 60 -5.64 -3.88 -10.19
C LEU A 60 -6.16 -4.12 -11.61
N GLY A 61 -6.66 -5.33 -11.91
CA GLY A 61 -7.11 -5.69 -13.26
C GLY A 61 -5.99 -5.75 -14.30
N VAL A 62 -4.74 -6.02 -13.88
CA VAL A 62 -3.56 -6.05 -14.77
C VAL A 62 -2.81 -7.38 -14.70
N SER A 63 -1.97 -7.63 -15.70
CA SER A 63 -1.14 -8.83 -15.78
C SER A 63 0.00 -8.82 -14.74
N GLN A 64 0.63 -9.99 -14.56
CA GLN A 64 1.65 -10.21 -13.52
C GLN A 64 2.85 -9.25 -13.60
N ARG A 65 3.40 -9.03 -14.81
CA ARG A 65 4.64 -8.26 -14.98
C ARG A 65 4.53 -6.79 -14.52
N PRO A 66 3.44 -6.05 -14.83
CA PRO A 66 3.18 -4.75 -14.21
C PRO A 66 3.12 -4.79 -12.68
N VAL A 67 2.46 -5.79 -12.09
CA VAL A 67 2.35 -5.92 -10.62
C VAL A 67 3.71 -6.17 -9.98
N GLU A 68 4.53 -7.03 -10.54
CA GLU A 68 5.88 -7.31 -10.02
C GLU A 68 6.78 -6.07 -10.10
N ARG A 69 6.69 -5.30 -11.19
CA ARG A 69 7.38 -4.01 -11.31
C ARG A 69 6.89 -3.00 -10.28
N ALA A 70 5.59 -2.95 -10.03
CA ALA A 70 5.00 -2.08 -9.02
C ALA A 70 5.51 -2.43 -7.61
N PHE A 71 5.50 -3.72 -7.22
CA PHE A 71 6.09 -4.14 -5.94
C PHE A 71 7.56 -3.76 -5.81
N LYS A 72 8.35 -3.97 -6.88
CA LYS A 72 9.76 -3.58 -6.90
C LYS A 72 9.94 -2.07 -6.71
N SER A 73 9.16 -1.25 -7.42
CA SER A 73 9.21 0.21 -7.31
C SER A 73 8.84 0.69 -5.89
N LEU A 74 7.80 0.11 -5.28
CA LEU A 74 7.41 0.45 -3.91
C LEU A 74 8.49 0.09 -2.88
N LEU A 75 9.21 -1.02 -3.07
CA LEU A 75 10.37 -1.39 -2.25
C LEU A 75 11.53 -0.40 -2.44
N GLU A 76 11.91 -0.12 -3.68
CA GLU A 76 13.03 0.78 -4.03
C GLU A 76 12.82 2.21 -3.52
N HIS A 77 11.56 2.68 -3.47
CA HIS A 77 11.22 4.01 -2.97
C HIS A 77 10.81 4.04 -1.49
N GLY A 78 10.93 2.92 -0.76
CA GLY A 78 10.72 2.86 0.69
C GLY A 78 9.27 2.98 1.14
N TRP A 79 8.30 2.71 0.26
CA TRP A 79 6.88 2.69 0.63
C TRP A 79 6.50 1.41 1.36
N ILE A 80 7.18 0.31 1.05
CA ILE A 80 6.98 -0.99 1.68
C ILE A 80 8.33 -1.63 2.05
N HIS A 81 8.32 -2.46 3.09
CA HIS A 81 9.46 -3.28 3.51
C HIS A 81 9.05 -4.75 3.60
N GLU A 82 9.88 -5.68 3.15
CA GLU A 82 9.58 -7.12 3.34
C GLU A 82 9.81 -7.49 4.82
N ALA A 83 8.76 -7.82 5.57
CA ALA A 83 8.90 -8.06 7.03
C ALA A 83 9.43 -9.46 7.38
N ARG A 84 9.46 -10.37 6.41
CA ARG A 84 10.17 -11.67 6.35
C ARG A 84 9.65 -12.42 5.13
N ALA A 85 10.52 -13.13 4.42
CA ALA A 85 10.07 -14.10 3.42
C ALA A 85 9.25 -15.18 4.15
N GLY A 86 7.92 -15.11 4.06
CA GLY A 86 7.06 -16.18 4.57
C GLY A 86 7.41 -17.51 3.91
N GLN A 87 7.19 -18.62 4.61
CA GLN A 87 7.26 -19.95 4.00
C GLN A 87 6.19 -20.03 2.88
N GLY A 88 6.60 -19.87 1.63
CA GLY A 88 5.75 -19.95 0.43
C GLY A 88 5.66 -18.68 -0.43
N ARG A 89 4.85 -18.71 -1.50
CA ARG A 89 4.71 -17.63 -2.51
C ARG A 89 4.01 -16.35 -1.99
N ARG A 90 3.73 -16.23 -0.70
CA ARG A 90 3.06 -15.06 -0.10
C ARG A 90 4.13 -14.11 0.47
N ARG A 91 4.16 -12.88 -0.05
CA ARG A 91 5.05 -11.82 0.45
C ARG A 91 4.31 -11.02 1.51
N LEU A 92 5.04 -10.65 2.54
CA LEU A 92 4.55 -9.92 3.69
C LEU A 92 5.25 -8.58 3.72
N PHE A 93 4.48 -7.52 3.64
CA PHE A 93 4.96 -6.15 3.52
C PHE A 93 4.57 -5.36 4.75
N MET A 94 5.52 -4.61 5.31
CA MET A 94 5.21 -3.51 6.22
C MET A 94 5.00 -2.25 5.40
N LEU A 95 3.86 -1.59 5.56
CA LEU A 95 3.69 -0.23 5.03
C LEU A 95 4.51 0.75 5.86
N GLN A 96 5.30 1.59 5.20
CA GLN A 96 5.87 2.74 5.87
C GLN A 96 4.75 3.78 6.04
N ARG A 97 4.27 3.96 7.28
CA ARG A 97 3.48 5.13 7.63
C ARG A 97 4.41 6.35 7.56
N PRO A 98 3.97 7.51 7.03
CA PRO A 98 4.72 8.73 7.27
C PRO A 98 4.83 8.87 8.79
N ALA A 99 6.03 9.16 9.30
CA ALA A 99 6.17 9.54 10.69
C ALA A 99 5.14 10.65 10.91
N ILE A 100 4.10 10.37 11.69
CA ILE A 100 3.18 11.42 12.14
C ILE A 100 4.12 12.38 12.85
N ALA A 101 4.41 13.53 12.23
CA ALA A 101 5.05 14.60 12.96
C ALA A 101 4.13 14.81 14.17
N PRO A 102 4.61 14.58 15.41
CA PRO A 102 3.77 14.82 16.58
C PRO A 102 3.27 16.24 16.39
N HIS A 103 1.95 16.41 16.44
CA HIS A 103 1.31 17.70 16.25
C HIS A 103 2.08 18.74 17.07
N GLY A 104 2.89 19.53 16.37
CA GLY A 104 3.61 20.65 16.93
C GLY A 104 2.62 21.80 16.94
N CYS A 105 1.91 21.93 18.05
CA CYS A 105 1.36 23.14 18.66
C CYS A 105 0.86 22.74 20.05
#